data_AF-A0AAN9HPJ4-F1
#
_entry.id   AF-A0AAN9HPJ4-F1
#
_cell.length_a   1.000
_cell.length_b   1.000
_cell.length_c   1.000
_cell.angle_alpha   90.00
_cell.angle_beta   90.00
_cell.angle_gamma   90.00
#
_symmetry.space_group_name_H-M   'P 1'
#
loop_
_entity.id
_entity.type
_entity.pdbx_description
1 polymer ?
#
loop_
_entity_poly.entity_id
_entity_poly.type
_entity_poly.pdbx_seq_one_letter_code
_entity_poly.pdbx_strand_id
1 'polypeptide(L)'
;MIESQRHSYHLVDPSPWPISGSLGALATTVGGVMYMHSFQGGATLLSLGLIFILYTMFVWWRDVLRESTLEGHHTKVVQLGPRYGSILFIVSEVMFLFAFFRASSHSSLAPTVEIGGIWPPKGIGVLDPREIPFLNTPILLSSGAAVTWAHHAILAGKEKRAVYALVATVSLALVFTGFQGMEYYQAPFTISDSIYGSTFFLATGFHGFHVIIGTLFLIICGIRQYLGHLTKEHHVGFEAAAWYWHFVDVVWLFPFVSIYWWGVPVDRPKPLKFPHLRVHQPLFFHHKKGLEGTSEAKGLGEEWKRDFPLDRRARLSSVGAKAALLD
;
A
#
# COMPACT_ATOMS: atom_id res chain seq x y z
N MET A 1 4.55 20.40 42.07
CA MET A 1 4.84 21.78 41.63
C MET A 1 6.19 21.77 40.94
N ILE A 2 6.31 22.38 39.74
CA ILE A 2 7.55 22.42 38.94
C ILE A 2 8.76 22.91 39.78
N GLU A 3 8.49 23.76 40.77
CA GLU A 3 9.48 24.27 41.72
C GLU A 3 10.27 23.18 42.47
N SER A 4 9.67 22.02 42.77
CA SER A 4 10.39 20.91 43.40
C SER A 4 11.11 20.01 42.40
N GLN A 5 10.58 19.88 41.17
CA GLN A 5 11.13 19.00 40.12
C GLN A 5 12.33 19.62 39.38
N ARG A 6 12.43 20.96 39.37
CA ARG A 6 13.53 21.75 38.77
C ARG A 6 13.72 21.59 37.25
N HIS A 7 12.85 20.87 36.56
CA HIS A 7 12.84 20.76 35.10
C HIS A 7 11.41 20.66 34.55
N SER A 8 11.23 21.03 33.28
CA SER A 8 9.92 21.05 32.61
C SER A 8 9.57 19.76 31.86
N TYR A 9 10.44 18.75 31.89
CA TYR A 9 10.16 17.44 31.27
C TYR A 9 9.12 16.63 32.04
N HIS A 10 8.35 15.85 31.31
CA HIS A 10 7.39 14.90 31.86
C HIS A 10 8.11 13.64 32.32
N LEU A 11 7.95 13.28 33.60
CA LEU A 11 8.35 11.98 34.14
C LEU A 11 7.10 11.12 34.18
N VAL A 12 7.03 10.14 33.28
CA VAL A 12 5.85 9.27 33.12
C VAL A 12 5.87 8.19 34.20
N ASP A 13 4.71 7.93 34.81
CA ASP A 13 4.54 6.84 35.76
C ASP A 13 4.65 5.46 35.08
N PRO A 14 5.01 4.39 35.83
CA PRO A 14 5.06 3.05 35.27
C PRO A 14 3.71 2.63 34.67
N SER A 15 3.71 2.20 33.41
CA SER A 15 2.51 1.70 32.72
C SER A 15 2.73 0.29 32.16
N PRO A 16 1.68 -0.57 32.13
CA PRO A 16 1.77 -1.93 31.61
C PRO A 16 1.64 -2.00 30.08
N TRP A 17 1.36 -0.88 29.40
CA TRP A 17 1.05 -0.85 27.98
C TRP A 17 2.20 -1.31 27.07
N PRO A 18 3.49 -1.00 27.34
CA PRO A 18 4.60 -1.51 26.53
C PRO A 18 4.67 -3.06 26.50
N ILE A 19 4.52 -3.71 27.65
CA ILE A 19 4.56 -5.19 27.74
C ILE A 19 3.29 -5.82 27.18
N SER A 20 2.12 -5.20 27.40
CA SER A 20 0.87 -5.65 26.78
C SER A 20 0.95 -5.57 25.26
N GLY A 21 1.48 -4.48 24.71
CA GLY A 21 1.64 -4.30 23.27
C GLY A 21 2.63 -5.30 22.66
N SER A 22 3.74 -5.58 23.33
CA SER A 22 4.73 -6.56 22.85
C SER A 22 4.17 -7.99 22.84
N LEU A 23 3.38 -8.37 23.85
CA LEU A 23 2.68 -9.66 23.87
C LEU A 23 1.62 -9.75 22.77
N GLY A 24 0.89 -8.66 22.50
CA GLY A 24 -0.04 -8.58 21.36
C GLY A 24 0.66 -8.76 20.00
N ALA A 25 1.81 -8.10 19.81
CA ALA A 25 2.63 -8.24 18.61
C ALA A 25 3.16 -9.66 18.42
N LEU A 26 3.62 -10.31 19.51
CA LEU A 26 4.05 -11.70 19.50
C LEU A 26 2.89 -12.64 19.12
N ALA A 27 1.73 -12.49 19.76
CA ALA A 27 0.54 -13.29 19.47
C ALA A 27 0.08 -13.13 18.01
N THR A 28 0.09 -11.89 17.49
CA THR A 28 -0.25 -11.59 16.09
C THR A 28 0.72 -12.24 15.12
N THR A 29 2.03 -12.18 15.41
CA THR A 29 3.07 -12.76 14.54
C THR A 29 2.98 -14.29 14.52
N VAL A 30 2.90 -14.93 15.70
CA VAL A 30 2.77 -16.40 15.81
C VAL A 30 1.45 -16.86 15.18
N GLY A 31 0.34 -16.19 15.50
CA GLY A 31 -0.97 -16.48 14.91
C GLY A 31 -0.98 -16.32 13.39
N GLY A 32 -0.30 -15.30 12.86
CA GLY A 32 -0.16 -15.06 11.43
C GLY A 32 0.61 -16.18 10.73
N VAL A 33 1.76 -16.60 11.29
CA VAL A 33 2.53 -17.74 10.76
C VAL A 33 1.70 -19.02 10.79
N MET A 34 1.01 -19.30 11.91
CA MET A 34 0.13 -20.46 12.04
C MET A 34 -1.02 -20.44 11.02
N TYR A 35 -1.63 -19.27 10.80
CA TYR A 35 -2.71 -19.09 9.84
C TYR A 35 -2.22 -19.34 8.40
N MET A 36 -1.09 -18.77 8.00
CA MET A 36 -0.53 -18.94 6.65
C MET A 36 -0.15 -20.41 6.33
N HIS A 37 0.23 -21.18 7.36
CA HIS A 37 0.59 -22.60 7.21
C HIS A 37 -0.56 -23.57 7.55
N SER A 38 -1.79 -23.08 7.67
CA SER A 38 -2.99 -23.89 7.94
C SER A 38 -2.94 -24.71 9.24
N PHE A 39 -2.26 -24.23 10.28
CA PHE A 39 -2.28 -24.86 11.61
C PHE A 39 -3.62 -24.61 12.34
N GLN A 40 -4.04 -25.60 13.15
CA GLN A 40 -5.24 -25.48 13.98
C GLN A 40 -5.10 -24.31 14.98
N GLY A 41 -6.16 -23.51 15.13
CA GLY A 41 -6.17 -22.34 16.01
C GLY A 41 -5.43 -21.10 15.49
N GLY A 42 -4.78 -21.16 14.32
CA GLY A 42 -4.02 -20.04 13.76
C GLY A 42 -4.86 -18.76 13.55
N ALA A 43 -6.03 -18.90 12.93
CA ALA A 43 -6.97 -17.77 12.73
C ALA A 43 -7.44 -17.14 14.04
N THR A 44 -7.71 -17.98 15.06
CA THR A 44 -8.14 -17.53 16.39
C THR A 44 -7.03 -16.75 17.08
N LEU A 45 -5.80 -17.28 17.09
CA LEU A 45 -4.67 -16.62 17.71
C LEU A 45 -4.32 -15.30 17.01
N LEU A 46 -4.36 -15.28 15.68
CA LEU A 46 -4.16 -14.05 14.89
C LEU A 46 -5.20 -12.98 15.25
N SER A 47 -6.48 -13.36 15.26
CA SER A 47 -7.58 -12.43 15.56
C SER A 47 -7.51 -11.91 16.99
N LEU A 48 -7.21 -12.78 17.96
CA LEU A 48 -7.00 -12.38 19.36
C LEU A 48 -5.80 -11.46 19.51
N GLY A 49 -4.67 -11.75 18.84
CA GLY A 49 -3.49 -10.89 18.84
C GLY A 49 -3.79 -9.48 18.30
N LEU A 50 -4.51 -9.40 17.18
CA LEU A 50 -4.93 -8.12 16.58
C LEU A 50 -5.85 -7.34 17.51
N ILE A 51 -6.87 -7.98 18.10
CA ILE A 51 -7.77 -7.34 19.07
C ILE A 51 -6.98 -6.86 20.29
N PHE A 52 -6.00 -7.64 20.76
CA PHE A 52 -5.16 -7.26 21.89
C PHE A 52 -4.32 -6.01 21.58
N ILE A 53 -3.70 -5.94 20.40
CA ILE A 53 -2.98 -4.73 19.95
C ILE A 53 -3.91 -3.52 19.88
N LEU A 54 -5.10 -3.67 19.26
CA LEU A 54 -6.09 -2.59 19.17
C LEU A 54 -6.53 -2.10 20.55
N TYR A 55 -6.74 -3.02 21.50
CA TYR A 55 -7.08 -2.69 22.88
C TYR A 55 -5.94 -1.95 23.58
N THR A 56 -4.70 -2.45 23.50
CA THR A 56 -3.54 -1.77 24.10
C THR A 56 -3.39 -0.36 23.52
N MET A 57 -3.49 -0.20 22.19
CA MET A 57 -3.43 1.14 21.56
C MET A 57 -4.53 2.06 22.08
N PHE A 58 -5.77 1.59 22.18
CA PHE A 58 -6.88 2.40 22.69
C PHE A 58 -6.63 2.88 24.13
N VAL A 59 -6.24 1.98 25.03
CA VAL A 59 -6.03 2.31 26.44
C VAL A 59 -4.78 3.19 26.63
N TRP A 60 -3.72 2.93 25.86
CA TRP A 60 -2.51 3.74 25.91
C TRP A 60 -2.80 5.17 25.43
N TRP A 61 -3.51 5.34 24.31
CA TRP A 61 -3.90 6.67 23.85
C TRP A 61 -4.83 7.39 24.82
N ARG A 62 -5.75 6.67 25.47
CA ARG A 62 -6.59 7.24 26.54
C ARG A 62 -5.73 7.81 27.68
N ASP A 63 -4.69 7.10 28.10
CA ASP A 63 -3.82 7.53 29.20
C ASP A 63 -2.99 8.76 28.80
N VAL A 64 -2.42 8.77 27.58
CA VAL A 64 -1.74 9.97 27.04
C VAL A 64 -2.69 11.17 26.97
N LEU A 65 -3.96 10.96 26.60
CA LEU A 65 -4.97 12.03 26.59
C LEU A 65 -5.28 12.56 28.00
N ARG A 66 -5.35 11.66 28.99
CA ARG A 66 -5.55 12.02 30.41
C ARG A 66 -4.36 12.83 30.94
N GLU A 67 -3.14 12.32 30.77
CA GLU A 67 -1.90 12.97 31.22
C GLU A 67 -1.74 14.38 30.61
N SER A 68 -2.09 14.52 29.33
CA SER A 68 -1.95 15.79 28.61
C SER A 68 -3.07 16.79 28.89
N THR A 69 -4.31 16.34 28.98
CA THR A 69 -5.50 17.22 29.02
C THR A 69 -5.99 17.47 30.44
N LEU A 70 -6.00 16.44 31.29
CA LEU A 70 -6.56 16.51 32.65
C LEU A 70 -5.47 16.81 33.69
N GLU A 71 -4.31 16.18 33.56
CA GLU A 71 -3.21 16.33 34.52
C GLU A 71 -2.23 17.44 34.12
N GLY A 72 -2.24 17.87 32.85
CA GLY A 72 -1.52 19.04 32.37
C GLY A 72 0.00 18.88 32.28
N HIS A 73 0.49 17.64 32.15
CA HIS A 73 1.94 17.35 32.12
C HIS A 73 2.65 17.82 30.83
N HIS A 74 1.90 18.18 29.79
CA HIS A 74 2.44 18.60 28.49
C HIS A 74 2.86 20.08 28.47
N THR A 75 4.01 20.38 29.09
CA THR A 75 4.67 21.70 29.00
C THR A 75 5.11 22.01 27.56
N LYS A 76 5.45 23.27 27.25
CA LYS A 76 5.91 23.67 25.91
C LYS A 76 7.13 22.88 25.42
N VAL A 77 8.05 22.52 26.33
CA VAL A 77 9.22 21.67 26.01
C VAL A 77 8.78 20.25 25.67
N VAL A 78 7.86 19.69 26.46
CA VAL A 78 7.34 18.33 26.21
C VAL A 78 6.59 18.28 24.88
N GLN A 79 5.81 19.31 24.53
CA GLN A 79 5.07 19.38 23.27
C GLN A 79 5.97 19.33 22.02
N LEU A 80 7.23 19.77 22.11
CA LEU A 80 8.18 19.64 20.98
C LEU A 80 8.51 18.17 20.69
N GLY A 81 8.57 17.32 21.72
CA GLY A 81 8.89 15.89 21.59
C GLY A 81 7.94 15.15 20.64
N PRO A 82 6.62 15.12 20.90
CA PRO A 82 5.65 14.52 20.00
C PRO A 82 5.67 15.11 18.59
N ARG A 83 5.97 16.41 18.42
CA ARG A 83 6.11 17.01 17.08
C ARG A 83 7.28 16.39 16.31
N TYR A 84 8.46 16.33 16.91
CA TYR A 84 9.62 15.66 16.31
C TYR A 84 9.35 14.18 16.07
N GLY A 85 8.73 13.49 17.04
CA GLY A 85 8.35 12.09 16.92
C GLY A 85 7.41 11.82 15.74
N SER A 86 6.37 12.66 15.56
CA SER A 86 5.45 12.57 14.43
C SER A 86 6.15 12.81 13.09
N ILE A 87 7.05 13.79 12.99
CA ILE A 87 7.81 14.05 11.77
C ILE A 87 8.71 12.85 11.43
N LEU A 88 9.46 12.33 12.40
CA LEU A 88 10.34 11.17 12.19
C LEU A 88 9.55 9.93 11.80
N PHE A 89 8.38 9.72 12.40
CA PHE A 89 7.46 8.65 12.02
C PHE A 89 6.97 8.81 10.57
N ILE A 90 6.53 10.00 10.17
CA ILE A 90 6.11 10.23 8.78
C ILE A 90 7.27 9.98 7.81
N VAL A 91 8.50 10.40 8.15
CA VAL A 91 9.68 10.13 7.31
C VAL A 91 9.94 8.63 7.16
N SER A 92 9.77 7.82 8.21
CA SER A 92 9.89 6.36 8.08
C SER A 92 8.82 5.77 7.17
N GLU A 93 7.58 6.27 7.26
CA GLU A 93 6.47 5.81 6.40
C GLU A 93 6.67 6.19 4.93
N VAL A 94 7.24 7.38 4.65
CA VAL A 94 7.64 7.77 3.29
C VAL A 94 8.66 6.79 2.73
N MET A 95 9.67 6.40 3.51
CA MET A 95 10.68 5.43 3.08
C MET A 95 10.10 4.02 2.89
N PHE A 96 9.15 3.61 3.74
CA PHE A 96 8.42 2.36 3.58
C PHE A 96 7.66 2.31 2.26
N LEU A 97 6.89 3.36 1.95
CA LEU A 97 6.13 3.45 0.69
C LEU A 97 7.03 3.60 -0.54
N PHE A 98 8.16 4.29 -0.40
CA PHE A 98 9.17 4.41 -1.46
C PHE A 98 9.67 3.04 -1.94
N ALA A 99 9.76 2.03 -1.06
CA ALA A 99 10.14 0.68 -1.46
C ALA A 99 9.18 0.06 -2.48
N PHE A 100 7.86 0.28 -2.33
CA PHE A 100 6.86 -0.20 -3.30
C PHE A 100 6.91 0.56 -4.63
N PHE A 101 7.14 1.89 -4.60
CA PHE A 101 7.38 2.66 -5.83
C PHE A 101 8.61 2.16 -6.57
N ARG A 102 9.69 1.87 -5.85
CA ARG A 102 10.91 1.29 -6.43
C ARG A 102 10.63 -0.07 -7.06
N ALA A 103 9.86 -0.93 -6.40
CA ALA A 103 9.49 -2.24 -6.92
C ALA A 103 8.66 -2.14 -8.22
N SER A 104 7.65 -1.26 -8.24
CA SER A 104 6.83 -1.01 -9.43
C SER A 104 7.64 -0.39 -10.58
N SER A 105 8.50 0.59 -10.29
CA SER A 105 9.33 1.25 -11.30
C SER A 105 10.37 0.30 -11.89
N HIS A 106 11.03 -0.51 -11.06
CA HIS A 106 11.99 -1.51 -11.52
C HIS A 106 11.33 -2.53 -12.48
N SER A 107 10.10 -2.97 -12.16
CA SER A 107 9.37 -3.95 -12.95
C SER A 107 8.80 -3.37 -14.26
N SER A 108 8.43 -2.08 -14.27
CA SER A 108 7.79 -1.42 -15.41
C SER A 108 8.77 -0.79 -16.40
N LEU A 109 9.93 -0.31 -15.95
CA LEU A 109 10.92 0.35 -16.82
C LEU A 109 11.68 -0.63 -17.72
N ALA A 110 11.95 -1.85 -17.23
CA ALA A 110 12.59 -2.91 -17.99
C ALA A 110 11.84 -4.24 -17.82
N PRO A 111 10.67 -4.40 -18.46
CA PRO A 111 9.83 -5.59 -18.33
C PRO A 111 10.58 -6.87 -18.73
N THR A 112 10.45 -7.94 -17.95
CA THR A 112 11.11 -9.21 -18.26
C THR A 112 10.54 -9.86 -19.52
N VAL A 113 11.32 -10.76 -20.11
CA VAL A 113 10.89 -11.52 -21.31
C VAL A 113 9.68 -12.41 -21.01
N GLU A 114 9.48 -12.84 -19.76
CA GLU A 114 8.37 -13.70 -19.33
C GLU A 114 7.01 -12.99 -19.42
N ILE A 115 7.00 -11.66 -19.20
CA ILE A 115 5.80 -10.82 -19.38
C ILE A 115 5.68 -10.25 -20.80
N GLY A 116 6.55 -10.68 -21.71
CA GLY A 116 6.56 -10.31 -23.12
C GLY A 116 7.32 -9.02 -23.44
N GLY A 117 8.18 -8.53 -22.54
CA GLY A 117 9.01 -7.34 -22.77
C GLY A 117 8.22 -6.04 -22.94
N ILE A 118 6.95 -6.00 -22.52
CA ILE A 118 6.08 -4.83 -22.59
C ILE A 118 5.43 -4.54 -21.24
N TRP A 119 5.07 -3.28 -21.01
CA TRP A 119 4.29 -2.86 -19.85
C TRP A 119 3.03 -2.09 -20.30
N PRO A 120 1.85 -2.38 -19.73
CA PRO A 120 1.54 -3.46 -18.80
C PRO A 120 1.56 -4.84 -19.50
N PRO A 121 1.69 -5.96 -18.75
CA PRO A 121 1.70 -7.32 -19.32
C PRO A 121 0.48 -7.61 -20.21
N LYS A 122 0.68 -8.40 -21.27
CA LYS A 122 -0.43 -8.81 -22.17
C LYS A 122 -1.48 -9.59 -21.37
N GLY A 123 -2.75 -9.33 -21.66
CA GLY A 123 -3.89 -10.01 -21.02
C GLY A 123 -4.42 -9.30 -19.78
N ILE A 124 -3.71 -8.32 -19.21
CA ILE A 124 -4.22 -7.50 -18.12
C ILE A 124 -5.10 -6.37 -18.67
N GLY A 125 -6.36 -6.37 -18.24
CA GLY A 125 -7.29 -5.26 -18.45
C GLY A 125 -6.98 -4.17 -17.45
N VAL A 126 -6.25 -3.13 -17.85
CA VAL A 126 -5.92 -2.05 -16.92
C VAL A 126 -7.10 -1.10 -16.75
N LEU A 127 -7.24 -0.55 -15.55
CA LEU A 127 -8.23 0.44 -15.19
C LEU A 127 -7.99 1.75 -15.94
N ASP A 128 -9.07 2.40 -16.38
CA ASP A 128 -8.98 3.72 -17.01
C ASP A 128 -8.66 4.76 -15.93
N PRO A 129 -7.52 5.48 -16.01
CA PRO A 129 -7.15 6.47 -15.02
C PRO A 129 -8.17 7.61 -14.91
N ARG A 130 -8.99 7.85 -15.93
CA ARG A 130 -9.94 8.97 -16.03
C ARG A 130 -11.27 8.71 -15.32
N GLU A 131 -11.50 7.49 -14.85
CA GLU A 131 -12.73 7.10 -14.16
C GLU A 131 -12.58 7.29 -12.64
N ILE A 132 -12.63 6.20 -11.86
CA ILE A 132 -12.57 6.23 -10.39
C ILE A 132 -11.25 6.84 -9.88
N PRO A 133 -10.05 6.50 -10.42
CA PRO A 133 -8.80 7.07 -9.90
C PRO A 133 -8.74 8.59 -10.04
N PHE A 134 -9.22 9.13 -11.16
CA PHE A 134 -9.31 10.57 -11.36
C PHE A 134 -10.32 11.23 -10.43
N LEU A 135 -11.45 10.56 -10.11
CA LEU A 135 -12.44 11.08 -9.14
C LEU A 135 -11.92 11.08 -7.69
N ASN A 136 -11.15 10.07 -7.30
CA ASN A 136 -10.59 9.96 -5.96
C ASN A 136 -9.57 11.08 -5.65
N THR A 137 -8.86 11.57 -6.66
CA THR A 137 -7.85 12.63 -6.52
C THR A 137 -8.42 13.97 -6.02
N PRO A 138 -9.42 14.61 -6.65
CA PRO A 138 -10.02 15.84 -6.14
C PRO A 138 -10.76 15.64 -4.81
N ILE A 139 -11.29 14.44 -4.52
CA ILE A 139 -11.89 14.13 -3.21
C ILE A 139 -10.83 14.24 -2.11
N LEU A 140 -9.66 13.63 -2.32
CA LEU A 140 -8.57 13.65 -1.36
C LEU A 140 -7.98 15.06 -1.21
N LEU A 141 -7.72 15.77 -2.32
CA LEU A 141 -7.25 17.16 -2.29
C LEU A 141 -8.25 18.11 -1.59
N SER A 142 -9.56 17.92 -1.84
CA SER A 142 -10.60 18.69 -1.15
C SER A 142 -10.64 18.39 0.34
N SER A 143 -10.36 17.14 0.73
CA SER A 143 -10.24 16.77 2.14
C SER A 143 -9.02 17.43 2.80
N GLY A 144 -7.89 17.55 2.09
CA GLY A 144 -6.72 18.31 2.55
C GLY A 144 -7.00 19.80 2.77
N ALA A 145 -7.76 20.41 1.85
CA ALA A 145 -8.25 21.78 2.03
C ALA A 145 -9.20 21.90 3.24
N ALA A 146 -10.06 20.92 3.47
CA ALA A 146 -10.97 20.88 4.62
C ALA A 146 -10.22 20.73 5.97
N VAL A 147 -9.15 19.93 6.04
CA VAL A 147 -8.28 19.86 7.23
C VAL A 147 -7.59 21.18 7.49
N THR A 148 -7.10 21.85 6.43
CA THR A 148 -6.49 23.18 6.54
C THR A 148 -7.50 24.19 7.07
N TRP A 149 -8.74 24.14 6.59
CA TRP A 149 -9.83 24.95 7.14
C TRP A 149 -10.09 24.64 8.62
N ALA A 150 -10.09 23.37 9.03
CA ALA A 150 -10.22 22.98 10.43
C ALA A 150 -9.09 23.58 11.29
N HIS A 151 -7.85 23.52 10.79
CA HIS A 151 -6.69 24.07 11.50
C HIS A 151 -6.83 25.58 11.73
N HIS A 152 -7.16 26.34 10.68
CA HIS A 152 -7.39 27.77 10.80
C HIS A 152 -8.58 28.10 11.71
N ALA A 153 -9.61 27.26 11.76
CA ALA A 153 -10.73 27.44 12.68
C ALA A 153 -10.30 27.26 14.14
N ILE A 154 -9.45 26.28 14.45
CA ILE A 154 -8.88 26.07 15.80
C ILE A 154 -8.02 27.28 16.20
N LEU A 155 -7.12 27.72 15.32
CA LEU A 155 -6.26 28.89 15.57
C LEU A 155 -7.05 30.20 15.71
N ALA A 156 -8.19 30.32 15.04
CA ALA A 156 -9.10 31.46 15.17
C ALA A 156 -10.03 31.36 16.40
N GLY A 157 -9.96 30.29 17.20
CA GLY A 157 -10.85 30.04 18.34
C GLY A 157 -12.31 29.75 17.94
N LYS A 158 -12.57 29.42 16.68
CA LYS A 158 -13.92 29.14 16.14
C LYS A 158 -14.23 27.65 16.24
N GLU A 159 -14.43 27.16 17.46
CA GLU A 159 -14.57 25.73 17.78
C GLU A 159 -15.65 25.00 16.95
N LYS A 160 -16.85 25.60 16.81
CA LYS A 160 -17.94 25.00 16.00
C LYS A 160 -17.55 24.81 14.54
N ARG A 161 -16.82 25.78 13.96
CA ARG A 161 -16.35 25.71 12.57
C ARG A 161 -15.28 24.63 12.41
N ALA A 162 -14.42 24.44 13.42
CA ALA A 162 -13.43 23.37 13.43
C ALA A 162 -14.10 21.99 13.40
N VAL A 163 -15.15 21.78 14.19
CA VAL A 163 -15.92 20.51 14.16
C VAL A 163 -16.55 20.29 12.77
N TYR A 164 -17.19 21.29 12.18
CA TYR A 164 -17.79 21.15 10.85
C TYR A 164 -16.76 20.82 9.76
N ALA A 165 -15.59 21.45 9.81
CA ALA A 165 -14.50 21.19 8.87
C ALA A 165 -13.92 19.77 9.03
N LEU A 166 -13.78 19.29 10.28
CA LEU A 166 -13.35 17.92 10.58
C LEU A 166 -14.37 16.89 10.10
N VAL A 167 -15.67 17.12 10.34
CA VAL A 167 -16.74 16.23 9.83
C VAL A 167 -16.71 16.18 8.30
N ALA A 168 -16.59 17.34 7.63
CA ALA A 168 -16.49 17.37 6.18
C ALA A 168 -15.27 16.58 5.65
N THR A 169 -14.12 16.71 6.31
CA THR A 169 -12.92 15.94 5.98
C THR A 169 -13.16 14.44 6.11
N VAL A 170 -13.69 13.99 7.25
CA VAL A 170 -13.97 12.57 7.51
C VAL A 170 -14.99 12.02 6.51
N SER A 171 -16.02 12.79 6.15
CA SER A 171 -16.98 12.38 5.12
C SER A 171 -16.29 12.17 3.77
N LEU A 172 -15.43 13.08 3.32
CA LEU A 172 -14.67 12.93 2.07
C LEU A 172 -13.73 11.72 2.11
N ALA A 173 -13.08 11.48 3.24
CA ALA A 173 -12.21 10.33 3.47
C ALA A 173 -12.96 8.99 3.35
N LEU A 174 -14.16 8.90 3.92
CA LEU A 174 -15.03 7.72 3.82
C LEU A 174 -15.52 7.50 2.39
N VAL A 175 -15.85 8.58 1.68
CA VAL A 175 -16.23 8.52 0.27
C VAL A 175 -15.07 7.99 -0.59
N PHE A 176 -13.84 8.51 -0.39
CA PHE A 176 -12.64 7.98 -1.04
C PHE A 176 -12.45 6.48 -0.77
N THR A 177 -12.55 6.07 0.51
CA THR A 177 -12.36 4.66 0.90
C THR A 177 -13.43 3.76 0.27
N GLY A 178 -14.68 4.24 0.18
CA GLY A 178 -15.77 3.53 -0.50
C GLY A 178 -15.53 3.35 -1.99
N PHE A 179 -15.09 4.41 -2.69
CA PHE A 179 -14.72 4.34 -4.10
C PHE A 179 -13.53 3.40 -4.33
N GLN A 180 -12.51 3.44 -3.48
CA GLN A 180 -11.36 2.52 -3.56
C GLN A 180 -11.79 1.06 -3.38
N GLY A 181 -12.71 0.79 -2.45
CA GLY A 181 -13.27 -0.55 -2.26
C GLY A 181 -14.07 -1.04 -3.46
N MET A 182 -14.86 -0.15 -4.09
CA MET A 182 -15.58 -0.47 -5.32
C MET A 182 -14.63 -0.76 -6.48
N GLU A 183 -13.55 0.00 -6.61
CA GLU A 183 -12.52 -0.22 -7.63
C GLU A 183 -11.87 -1.61 -7.46
N TYR A 184 -11.50 -1.99 -6.23
CA TYR A 184 -10.95 -3.33 -5.96
C TYR A 184 -11.93 -4.45 -6.27
N TYR A 185 -13.22 -4.25 -6.03
CA TYR A 185 -14.24 -5.26 -6.34
C TYR A 185 -14.49 -5.40 -7.85
N GLN A 186 -14.36 -4.30 -8.60
CA GLN A 186 -14.60 -4.26 -10.05
C GLN A 186 -13.34 -4.49 -10.89
N ALA A 187 -12.16 -4.54 -10.27
CA ALA A 187 -10.89 -4.74 -10.95
C ALA A 187 -10.89 -6.06 -11.74
N PRO A 188 -10.53 -6.05 -13.04
CA PRO A 188 -10.51 -7.26 -13.87
C PRO A 188 -9.23 -8.09 -13.69
N PHE A 189 -8.42 -7.78 -12.69
CA PHE A 189 -7.20 -8.47 -12.31
C PHE A 189 -7.09 -8.53 -10.77
N THR A 190 -6.29 -9.47 -10.28
CA THR A 190 -6.13 -9.81 -8.85
C THR A 190 -4.67 -9.65 -8.42
N ILE A 191 -4.40 -9.76 -7.11
CA ILE A 191 -3.04 -9.68 -6.56
C ILE A 191 -2.11 -10.79 -7.09
N SER A 192 -2.67 -11.92 -7.51
CA SER A 192 -1.96 -13.04 -8.13
C SER A 192 -1.67 -12.85 -9.62
N ASP A 193 -2.24 -11.83 -10.27
CA ASP A 193 -2.11 -11.62 -11.71
C ASP A 193 -0.84 -10.82 -12.05
N SER A 194 0.27 -11.56 -12.21
CA SER A 194 1.60 -11.06 -12.56
C SER A 194 2.18 -10.03 -11.58
N ILE A 195 3.39 -9.55 -11.88
CA ILE A 195 4.03 -8.47 -11.13
C ILE A 195 3.22 -7.16 -11.16
N TYR A 196 2.42 -6.92 -12.20
CA TYR A 196 1.54 -5.76 -12.27
C TYR A 196 0.49 -5.80 -11.15
N GLY A 197 -0.28 -6.90 -11.02
CA GLY A 197 -1.28 -7.04 -9.98
C GLY A 197 -0.67 -6.99 -8.59
N SER A 198 0.44 -7.71 -8.36
CA SER A 198 1.11 -7.71 -7.06
C SER A 198 1.60 -6.32 -6.63
N THR A 199 2.28 -5.57 -7.52
CA THR A 199 2.79 -4.22 -7.18
C THR A 199 1.66 -3.19 -7.07
N PHE A 200 0.62 -3.32 -7.89
CA PHE A 200 -0.59 -2.50 -7.81
C PHE A 200 -1.27 -2.63 -6.44
N PHE A 201 -1.72 -3.84 -6.08
CA PHE A 201 -2.52 -4.05 -4.86
C PHE A 201 -1.71 -3.82 -3.58
N LEU A 202 -0.40 -4.08 -3.57
CA LEU A 202 0.43 -3.75 -2.41
C LEU A 202 0.59 -2.24 -2.24
N ALA A 203 0.92 -1.50 -3.30
CA ALA A 203 1.12 -0.05 -3.20
C ALA A 203 -0.18 0.68 -2.85
N THR A 204 -1.27 0.40 -3.57
CA THR A 204 -2.57 1.05 -3.31
C THR A 204 -3.21 0.52 -2.03
N GLY A 205 -2.97 -0.74 -1.67
CA GLY A 205 -3.49 -1.37 -0.46
C GLY A 205 -2.91 -0.78 0.81
N PHE A 206 -1.57 -0.64 0.89
CA PHE A 206 -0.92 0.02 2.02
C PHE A 206 -1.31 1.50 2.10
N HIS A 207 -1.39 2.20 0.97
CA HIS A 207 -1.92 3.56 0.97
C HIS A 207 -3.35 3.61 1.54
N GLY A 208 -4.26 2.74 1.10
CA GLY A 208 -5.62 2.65 1.63
C GLY A 208 -5.66 2.34 3.14
N PHE A 209 -4.76 1.50 3.63
CA PHE A 209 -4.60 1.25 5.06
C PHE A 209 -4.19 2.53 5.82
N HIS A 210 -3.25 3.32 5.29
CA HIS A 210 -2.89 4.62 5.86
C HIS A 210 -4.06 5.62 5.83
N VAL A 211 -4.88 5.62 4.78
CA VAL A 211 -6.11 6.44 4.72
C VAL A 211 -7.07 6.06 5.85
N ILE A 212 -7.27 4.77 6.11
CA ILE A 212 -8.13 4.30 7.22
C ILE A 212 -7.58 4.76 8.58
N ILE A 213 -6.28 4.58 8.83
CA ILE A 213 -5.64 5.05 10.07
C ILE A 213 -5.78 6.56 10.22
N GLY A 214 -5.49 7.32 9.17
CA GLY A 214 -5.61 8.78 9.17
C GLY A 214 -7.05 9.24 9.42
N THR A 215 -8.04 8.53 8.86
CA THR A 215 -9.45 8.83 9.06
C THR A 215 -9.86 8.60 10.51
N LEU A 216 -9.45 7.47 11.11
CA LEU A 216 -9.67 7.20 12.53
C LEU A 216 -9.00 8.26 13.41
N PHE A 217 -7.79 8.68 13.08
CA PHE A 217 -7.08 9.72 13.82
C PHE A 217 -7.81 11.07 13.76
N LEU A 218 -8.34 11.45 12.59
CA LEU A 218 -9.18 12.64 12.42
C LEU A 218 -10.51 12.53 13.15
N ILE A 219 -11.14 11.35 13.18
CA ILE A 219 -12.36 11.10 13.97
C ILE A 219 -12.08 11.36 15.45
N ILE A 220 -10.98 10.83 16.00
CA ILE A 220 -10.59 11.07 17.40
C ILE A 220 -10.34 12.57 17.64
N CYS A 221 -9.68 13.27 16.72
CA CYS A 221 -9.49 14.72 16.82
C CYS A 221 -10.83 15.49 16.77
N GLY A 222 -11.78 15.05 15.93
CA GLY A 222 -13.13 15.60 15.86
C GLY A 222 -13.91 15.44 17.14
N ILE A 223 -13.88 14.24 17.74
CA ILE A 223 -14.50 13.96 19.04
C ILE A 223 -13.87 14.83 20.12
N ARG A 224 -12.53 14.94 20.15
CA ARG A 224 -11.82 15.80 21.11
C ARG A 224 -12.13 17.29 20.94
N GLN A 225 -12.26 17.78 19.71
CA GLN A 225 -12.66 19.15 19.44
C GLN A 225 -14.09 19.42 19.90
N TYR A 226 -15.00 18.48 19.68
CA TYR A 226 -16.38 18.58 20.13
C TYR A 226 -16.49 18.59 21.66
N LEU A 227 -15.65 17.82 22.35
CA LEU A 227 -15.55 17.81 23.82
C LEU A 227 -14.74 18.99 24.41
N GLY A 228 -14.19 19.87 23.57
CA GLY A 228 -13.43 21.04 24.03
C GLY A 228 -12.01 20.73 24.55
N HIS A 229 -11.43 19.57 24.21
CA HIS A 229 -10.08 19.19 24.65
C HIS A 229 -8.95 19.91 23.89
N LEU A 230 -9.25 20.52 22.75
CA LEU A 230 -8.27 21.21 21.90
C LEU A 230 -8.42 22.73 22.08
N THR A 231 -7.32 23.41 22.35
CA THR A 231 -7.31 24.87 22.52
C THR A 231 -6.48 25.55 21.43
N LYS A 232 -6.67 26.86 21.25
CA LYS A 232 -5.89 27.68 20.30
C LYS A 232 -4.37 27.56 20.51
N GLU A 233 -3.92 27.33 21.74
CA GLU A 233 -2.49 27.29 22.07
C GLU A 233 -1.94 25.87 22.28
N HIS A 234 -2.82 24.88 22.41
CA HIS A 234 -2.47 23.50 22.71
C HIS A 234 -3.36 22.51 21.93
N HIS A 235 -2.87 22.07 20.78
CA HIS A 235 -3.56 21.13 19.89
C HIS A 235 -2.59 20.23 19.10
N VAL A 236 -1.50 19.79 19.73
CA VAL A 236 -0.44 18.97 19.09
C VAL A 236 -1.00 17.68 18.47
N GLY A 237 -1.99 17.03 19.09
CA GLY A 237 -2.62 15.85 18.51
C GLY A 237 -3.33 16.12 17.18
N PHE A 238 -3.93 17.30 17.02
CA PHE A 238 -4.53 17.72 15.75
C PHE A 238 -3.44 18.08 14.73
N GLU A 239 -2.37 18.76 15.14
CA GLU A 239 -1.21 19.04 14.25
C GLU A 239 -0.65 17.74 13.67
N ALA A 240 -0.44 16.71 14.51
CA ALA A 240 0.03 15.40 14.08
C ALA A 240 -0.95 14.72 13.11
N ALA A 241 -2.26 14.77 13.37
CA ALA A 241 -3.27 14.22 12.46
C ALA A 241 -3.31 14.98 11.12
N ALA A 242 -3.16 16.31 11.13
CA ALA A 242 -3.12 17.13 9.92
C ALA A 242 -1.87 16.83 9.08
N TRP A 243 -0.69 16.71 9.71
CA TRP A 243 0.53 16.30 8.99
C TRP A 243 0.40 14.91 8.40
N TYR A 244 -0.17 13.96 9.15
CA TYR A 244 -0.40 12.60 8.65
C TYR A 244 -1.38 12.60 7.47
N TRP A 245 -2.46 13.39 7.54
CA TRP A 245 -3.44 13.49 6.46
C TRP A 245 -2.85 14.09 5.19
N HIS A 246 -2.05 15.15 5.30
CA HIS A 246 -1.34 15.72 4.15
C HIS A 246 -0.28 14.74 3.59
N PHE A 247 0.38 13.97 4.44
CA PHE A 247 1.26 12.89 3.99
C PHE A 247 0.50 11.87 3.14
N VAL A 248 -0.66 11.42 3.59
CA VAL A 248 -1.51 10.49 2.84
C VAL A 248 -1.92 11.10 1.49
N ASP A 249 -2.35 12.36 1.46
CA ASP A 249 -2.71 13.08 0.23
C ASP A 249 -1.56 13.14 -0.78
N VAL A 250 -0.37 13.57 -0.32
CA VAL A 250 0.82 13.64 -1.17
C VAL A 250 1.22 12.26 -1.69
N VAL A 251 1.17 11.23 -0.83
CA VAL A 251 1.48 9.85 -1.24
C VAL A 251 0.54 9.40 -2.35
N TRP A 252 -0.76 9.69 -2.31
CA TRP A 252 -1.73 9.26 -3.34
C TRP A 252 -1.37 9.75 -4.75
N LEU A 253 -0.77 10.94 -4.86
CA LEU A 253 -0.37 11.49 -6.15
C LEU A 253 0.71 10.63 -6.83
N PHE A 254 1.56 9.94 -6.06
CA PHE A 254 2.60 9.09 -6.63
C PHE A 254 2.04 7.85 -7.34
N PRO A 255 1.17 6.99 -6.75
CA PRO A 255 0.54 5.88 -7.45
C PRO A 255 -0.36 6.36 -8.58
N PHE A 256 -1.08 7.47 -8.37
CA PHE A 256 -1.91 8.06 -9.42
C PHE A 256 -1.08 8.36 -10.69
N VAL A 257 0.05 9.05 -10.55
CA VAL A 257 0.90 9.39 -11.70
C VAL A 257 1.69 8.18 -12.22
N SER A 258 2.31 7.40 -11.34
CA SER A 258 3.23 6.32 -11.75
C SER A 258 2.54 5.04 -12.20
N ILE A 259 1.47 4.63 -11.51
CA ILE A 259 0.78 3.35 -11.77
C ILE A 259 -0.40 3.59 -12.72
N TYR A 260 -1.31 4.51 -12.39
CA TYR A 260 -2.53 4.73 -13.18
C TYR A 260 -2.29 5.52 -14.46
N TRP A 261 -1.41 6.54 -14.44
CA TRP A 261 -1.19 7.39 -15.61
C TRP A 261 -0.06 6.90 -16.51
N TRP A 262 1.16 6.74 -15.96
CA TRP A 262 2.32 6.30 -16.72
C TRP A 262 2.26 4.80 -17.07
N GLY A 263 1.76 3.97 -16.16
CA GLY A 263 1.68 2.52 -16.34
C GLY A 263 0.67 2.06 -17.40
N VAL A 264 -0.09 2.97 -18.01
CA VAL A 264 -1.20 2.66 -18.93
C VAL A 264 -1.03 3.40 -20.25
N PRO A 265 -0.80 2.69 -21.38
CA PRO A 265 -0.78 3.32 -22.69
C PRO A 265 -2.15 3.93 -23.03
N VAL A 266 -2.15 5.22 -23.38
CA VAL A 266 -3.35 6.05 -23.63
C VAL A 266 -4.17 5.57 -24.85
N ASP A 267 -3.58 4.75 -25.72
CA ASP A 267 -4.15 4.41 -27.03
C ASP A 267 -4.64 2.95 -27.17
N ARG A 268 -5.32 2.39 -26.15
CA ARG A 268 -6.10 1.16 -26.38
C ARG A 268 -7.53 1.52 -26.82
N PRO A 269 -8.01 1.07 -27.99
CA PRO A 269 -9.43 1.10 -28.28
C PRO A 269 -10.15 0.26 -27.23
N LYS A 270 -11.23 0.83 -26.64
CA LYS A 270 -12.09 0.10 -25.70
C LYS A 270 -12.46 -1.24 -26.34
N PRO A 271 -12.27 -2.40 -25.67
CA PRO A 271 -12.74 -3.66 -26.23
C PRO A 271 -14.23 -3.49 -26.50
N LEU A 272 -14.64 -3.71 -27.76
CA LEU A 272 -16.03 -3.71 -28.15
C LEU A 272 -16.78 -4.67 -27.22
N LYS A 273 -17.62 -4.11 -26.33
CA LYS A 273 -18.61 -4.90 -25.60
C LYS A 273 -19.57 -5.42 -26.64
N PHE A 274 -19.35 -6.62 -27.16
CA PHE A 274 -20.38 -7.35 -27.89
C PHE A 274 -21.33 -7.94 -26.83
N PRO A 275 -22.53 -7.38 -26.63
CA PRO A 275 -23.53 -8.07 -25.83
C PRO A 275 -23.99 -9.26 -26.67
N HIS A 276 -23.89 -10.46 -26.10
CA HIS A 276 -24.40 -11.71 -26.67
C HIS A 276 -23.57 -12.35 -27.80
N LEU A 277 -22.37 -12.85 -27.49
CA LEU A 277 -21.87 -14.07 -28.12
C LEU A 277 -21.13 -14.92 -27.09
N ARG A 278 -21.89 -15.79 -26.43
CA ARG A 278 -21.35 -16.94 -25.71
C ARG A 278 -20.87 -17.92 -26.79
N VAL A 279 -19.59 -17.88 -27.13
CA VAL A 279 -19.00 -18.91 -27.99
C VAL A 279 -18.93 -20.19 -27.15
N HIS A 280 -19.90 -21.06 -27.33
CA HIS A 280 -19.82 -22.44 -26.87
C HIS A 280 -18.66 -23.11 -27.62
N GLN A 281 -17.59 -23.48 -26.90
CA GLN A 281 -16.64 -24.48 -27.40
C GLN A 281 -17.40 -25.79 -27.66
N PRO A 282 -17.32 -26.41 -28.86
CA PRO A 282 -17.85 -27.74 -29.04
C PRO A 282 -16.97 -28.76 -28.32
N LEU A 283 -17.62 -29.52 -27.45
CA LEU A 283 -17.12 -30.66 -26.72
C LEU A 283 -17.31 -31.92 -27.59
N PHE A 284 -16.30 -32.35 -28.35
CA PHE A 284 -16.25 -33.67 -29.04
C PHE A 284 -14.77 -33.92 -29.40
N PHE A 285 -14.07 -35.00 -29.02
CA PHE A 285 -14.47 -36.41 -29.09
C PHE A 285 -13.85 -37.27 -27.96
N HIS A 286 -14.65 -38.22 -27.48
CA HIS A 286 -14.28 -39.35 -26.64
C HIS A 286 -13.65 -40.49 -27.47
N HIS A 287 -12.60 -41.09 -26.92
CA HIS A 287 -12.34 -42.54 -26.84
C HIS A 287 -12.05 -43.40 -28.10
N LYS A 288 -10.84 -43.99 -28.14
CA LYS A 288 -10.69 -45.45 -28.25
C LYS A 288 -9.39 -45.92 -27.58
N LYS A 289 -9.54 -46.81 -26.60
CA LYS A 289 -8.49 -47.62 -25.97
C LYS A 289 -8.12 -48.81 -26.86
N GLY A 290 -6.83 -49.16 -26.86
CA GLY A 290 -6.31 -50.53 -26.79
C GLY A 290 -6.21 -51.35 -28.08
N LEU A 291 -4.99 -51.79 -28.42
CA LEU A 291 -4.61 -53.20 -28.58
C LEU A 291 -3.09 -53.31 -28.84
N GLU A 292 -2.45 -54.18 -28.07
CA GLU A 292 -1.08 -54.68 -28.22
C GLU A 292 -0.96 -55.66 -29.40
N GLY A 293 0.25 -55.89 -29.91
CA GLY A 293 0.65 -57.20 -30.47
C GLY A 293 1.10 -57.27 -31.93
N THR A 294 2.42 -57.32 -32.11
CA THR A 294 3.21 -58.24 -32.97
C THR A 294 3.13 -58.27 -34.52
N SER A 295 4.32 -58.03 -35.08
CA SER A 295 5.10 -58.82 -36.08
C SER A 295 4.91 -58.65 -37.60
N GLU A 296 6.08 -58.37 -38.22
CA GLU A 296 6.59 -58.80 -39.54
C GLU A 296 5.96 -58.26 -40.84
N ALA A 297 6.73 -57.48 -41.62
CA ALA A 297 7.66 -58.01 -42.64
C ALA A 297 8.23 -56.92 -43.60
N LYS A 298 9.58 -56.89 -43.68
CA LYS A 298 10.46 -56.78 -44.86
C LYS A 298 10.47 -55.54 -45.81
N GLY A 299 11.70 -55.02 -46.00
CA GLY A 299 12.28 -54.63 -47.31
C GLY A 299 12.50 -53.12 -47.50
N LEU A 300 13.65 -52.54 -47.11
CA LEU A 300 14.90 -52.31 -47.89
C LEU A 300 14.79 -51.37 -49.11
N GLY A 301 15.63 -50.33 -49.11
CA GLY A 301 16.07 -49.54 -50.27
C GLY A 301 15.83 -48.04 -50.10
N GLU A 302 16.78 -47.29 -49.52
CA GLU A 302 17.79 -46.51 -50.28
C GLU A 302 17.15 -45.43 -51.16
N GLU A 303 17.07 -44.18 -50.70
CA GLU A 303 17.35 -43.01 -51.54
C GLU A 303 17.36 -41.65 -50.78
N TRP A 304 18.28 -40.76 -51.18
CA TRP A 304 18.42 -39.32 -50.86
C TRP A 304 19.21 -38.88 -49.61
N LYS A 305 20.54 -39.01 -49.70
CA LYS A 305 21.50 -38.00 -49.19
C LYS A 305 22.03 -37.17 -50.35
N ARG A 306 21.95 -35.83 -50.25
CA ARG A 306 22.60 -34.70 -50.99
C ARG A 306 21.60 -33.53 -50.98
N ASP A 307 21.87 -32.27 -50.66
CA ASP A 307 23.07 -31.44 -50.50
C ASP A 307 22.68 -30.22 -49.63
N PHE A 308 23.57 -29.73 -48.75
CA PHE A 308 23.59 -28.31 -48.32
C PHE A 308 25.02 -27.90 -47.94
N PRO A 309 25.57 -26.81 -48.52
CA PRO A 309 26.94 -26.38 -48.27
C PRO A 309 27.08 -25.53 -47.01
N LEU A 310 28.15 -25.78 -46.25
CA LEU A 310 28.65 -25.00 -45.13
C LEU A 310 29.52 -23.84 -45.64
N ASP A 311 29.18 -22.60 -45.30
CA ASP A 311 30.14 -21.49 -45.25
C ASP A 311 29.73 -20.39 -44.26
N ARG A 312 30.51 -20.23 -43.19
CA ARG A 312 31.20 -18.96 -42.84
C ARG A 312 31.92 -19.07 -41.49
N ARG A 313 33.22 -19.32 -41.54
CA ARG A 313 34.19 -18.93 -40.51
C ARG A 313 35.42 -18.36 -41.21
N ALA A 314 35.62 -17.05 -41.15
CA ALA A 314 36.91 -16.40 -40.87
C ALA A 314 36.82 -14.87 -41.02
N ARG A 315 37.55 -14.20 -40.12
CA ARG A 315 38.08 -12.82 -40.10
C ARG A 315 37.59 -12.07 -38.84
N LEU A 316 38.41 -11.41 -38.04
CA LEU A 316 39.86 -11.14 -38.02
C LEU A 316 40.18 -10.54 -36.64
N SER A 317 41.43 -10.71 -36.21
CA SER A 317 42.30 -9.73 -35.55
C SER A 317 42.96 -10.21 -34.24
N SER A 318 44.16 -10.75 -34.41
CA SER A 318 45.25 -10.66 -33.44
C SER A 318 46.15 -9.49 -33.84
N VAL A 319 46.23 -8.47 -33.00
CA VAL A 319 47.39 -7.59 -32.87
C VAL A 319 47.59 -7.37 -31.37
N GLY A 320 48.67 -7.95 -30.83
CA GLY A 320 49.05 -7.77 -29.45
C GLY A 320 49.75 -6.43 -29.19
N ALA A 321 49.83 -6.02 -27.93
CA ALA A 321 51.09 -6.03 -27.16
C ALA A 321 51.04 -5.10 -25.93
N LYS A 322 51.77 -5.54 -24.90
CA LYS A 322 52.31 -4.84 -23.70
C LYS A 322 51.33 -4.63 -22.55
N ALA A 323 51.40 -5.42 -21.46
CA ALA A 323 52.44 -5.56 -20.42
C ALA A 323 52.46 -4.40 -19.41
N ALA A 324 52.02 -4.68 -18.18
CA ALA A 324 52.58 -4.17 -16.92
C ALA A 324 52.09 -5.07 -15.77
N LEU A 325 53.00 -5.89 -15.25
CA LEU A 325 53.03 -6.43 -13.89
C LEU A 325 53.60 -5.36 -12.93
N LEU A 326 53.61 -5.67 -11.62
CA LEU A 326 54.09 -4.93 -10.43
C LEU A 326 52.94 -4.23 -9.69
N ASP A 327 52.63 -4.48 -8.42
CA ASP A 327 53.16 -5.33 -7.35
C ASP A 327 52.00 -5.69 -6.40
#